data_AF-A0A1Y1CP03-F1
#
_entry.id   AF-A0A1Y1CP03-F1
#
_cell.length_a   1.000
_cell.length_b   1.000
_cell.length_c   1.000
_cell.angle_alpha   90.00
_cell.angle_beta   90.00
_cell.angle_gamma   90.00
#
_symmetry.space_group_name_H-M   'P 1'
#
loop_
_entity.id
_entity.type
_entity.pdbx_description
1 polymer ?
#
loop_
_entity_poly.entity_id
_entity_poly.type
_entity_poly.pdbx_seq_one_letter_code
_entity_poly.pdbx_strand_id
1 'polypeptide(L)'
;MGLFNFFKRDKISKYTVEAFDAYNEEESRNEKLKRENREWETEFKHLSDSRIKGSCFEKENKYFEAIEVYLSSVEYGEKSNLLSIANYGHDIERVIILYGKLKQKVYLRQFLERMISTYPDCREAIKWDARLAKIIPDNSAKENTELNAQDIDRPLAQNPSLGAKIQAFKNALPEFNFYYDMPEEMHTMEYLTERNPVSFDRMSELRELRQAFKAVIEKANVAEKRNDVKSAIEAYEKMLVEEYEGREPYERLIILYRKLKWKDEEIRVIQHAIFFFENLRDEQLNYVRTLAEKYGKEDFANDYIAQGMRIQYYGGAFDLYNPFPVIAKWKTRLEKLN
;
A
#
# COMPACT_ATOMS: atom_id res chain seq x y z
N MET A 1 -65.07 26.88 31.86
CA MET A 1 -63.72 26.82 31.25
C MET A 1 -62.71 26.54 32.34
N GLY A 2 -61.76 25.62 32.14
CA GLY A 2 -60.61 25.45 33.03
C GLY A 2 -60.59 24.12 33.78
N LEU A 3 -59.85 23.15 33.23
CA LEU A 3 -59.25 21.99 33.92
C LEU A 3 -58.27 21.25 32.97
N PHE A 4 -58.45 21.40 31.64
CA PHE A 4 -57.52 20.88 30.63
C PHE A 4 -56.22 21.70 30.43
N ASN A 5 -56.08 22.87 31.06
CA ASN A 5 -54.88 23.72 30.94
C ASN A 5 -53.82 23.48 32.03
N PHE A 6 -54.11 22.67 33.06
CA PHE A 6 -53.16 22.44 34.16
C PHE A 6 -52.15 21.32 33.79
N PHE A 7 -52.63 20.20 33.26
CA PHE A 7 -51.78 19.06 32.89
C PHE A 7 -50.87 19.29 31.66
N LYS A 8 -51.20 20.25 30.79
CA LYS A 8 -50.29 20.66 29.69
C LYS A 8 -49.13 21.52 30.21
N ARG A 9 -49.35 22.34 31.23
CA ARG A 9 -48.32 23.23 31.80
C ARG A 9 -47.18 22.45 32.47
N ASP A 10 -47.50 21.41 33.23
CA ASP A 10 -46.48 20.60 33.93
C ASP A 10 -45.65 19.73 32.97
N LYS A 11 -46.28 19.18 31.92
CA LYS A 11 -45.53 18.47 30.87
C LYS A 11 -44.63 19.41 30.07
N ILE A 12 -45.14 20.57 29.64
CA ILE A 12 -44.33 21.57 28.93
C ILE A 12 -43.17 22.05 29.82
N SER A 13 -43.42 22.30 31.11
CA SER A 13 -42.40 22.70 32.08
C SER A 13 -41.29 21.64 32.23
N LYS A 14 -41.64 20.36 32.34
CA LYS A 14 -40.65 19.28 32.45
C LYS A 14 -39.82 19.12 31.17
N TYR A 15 -40.45 19.16 30.00
CA TYR A 15 -39.75 19.13 28.71
C TYR A 15 -38.82 20.35 28.52
N THR A 16 -39.22 21.54 29.00
CA THR A 16 -38.37 22.73 28.93
C THR A 16 -37.16 22.68 29.86
N VAL A 17 -37.28 22.02 31.03
CA VAL A 17 -36.17 21.82 31.96
C VAL A 17 -35.20 20.77 31.40
N GLU A 18 -35.71 19.63 30.93
CA GLU A 18 -34.87 18.58 30.31
C GLU A 18 -34.14 19.07 29.06
N ALA A 19 -34.79 19.88 28.22
CA ALA A 19 -34.15 20.49 27.05
C ALA A 19 -33.11 21.56 27.43
N PHE A 20 -33.34 22.30 28.52
CA PHE A 20 -32.40 23.30 29.04
C PHE A 20 -31.17 22.64 29.68
N ASP A 21 -31.37 21.56 30.45
CA ASP A 21 -30.28 20.78 31.03
C ASP A 21 -29.44 20.11 29.93
N ALA A 22 -30.09 19.53 28.91
CA ALA A 22 -29.39 18.97 27.74
C ALA A 22 -28.61 20.04 26.95
N TYR A 23 -29.16 21.25 26.81
CA TYR A 23 -28.46 22.38 26.18
C TYR A 23 -27.22 22.80 26.98
N ASN A 24 -27.34 22.93 28.30
CA ASN A 24 -26.22 23.29 29.18
C ASN A 24 -25.13 22.20 29.20
N GLU A 25 -25.52 20.93 29.14
CA GLU A 25 -24.58 19.81 28.99
C GLU A 25 -23.82 19.89 27.66
N GLU A 26 -24.50 20.15 26.55
CA GLU A 26 -23.88 20.31 25.24
C GLU A 26 -22.99 21.57 25.17
N GLU A 27 -23.41 22.68 25.76
CA GLU A 27 -22.59 23.90 25.86
C GLU A 27 -21.31 23.63 26.67
N SER A 28 -21.43 22.93 27.80
CA SER A 28 -20.29 22.52 28.63
C SER A 28 -19.33 21.59 27.88
N ARG A 29 -19.86 20.60 27.13
CA ARG A 29 -19.06 19.73 26.26
C ARG A 29 -18.35 20.52 25.18
N ASN A 30 -19.02 21.48 24.56
CA ASN A 30 -18.45 22.32 23.50
C ASN A 30 -17.32 23.21 24.04
N GLU A 31 -17.50 23.83 25.21
CA GLU A 31 -16.43 24.61 25.85
C GLU A 31 -15.24 23.75 26.26
N LYS A 32 -15.48 22.51 26.72
CA LYS A 32 -14.42 21.54 26.98
C LYS A 32 -13.64 21.20 25.70
N LEU A 33 -14.32 20.88 24.60
CA LEU A 33 -13.70 20.59 23.31
C LEU A 33 -12.90 21.79 22.77
N LYS A 34 -13.43 23.01 22.86
CA LYS A 34 -12.70 24.23 22.47
C LYS A 34 -11.43 24.44 23.29
N ARG A 35 -11.44 24.06 24.58
CA ARG A 35 -10.24 24.13 25.42
C ARG A 35 -9.22 23.07 25.01
N GLU A 36 -9.65 21.82 24.86
CA GLU A 36 -8.79 20.71 24.41
C GLU A 36 -8.15 21.00 23.04
N ASN A 37 -8.92 21.57 22.09
CA ASN A 37 -8.39 21.98 20.79
C ASN A 37 -7.34 23.09 20.90
N ARG A 38 -7.54 24.09 21.77
CA ARG A 38 -6.55 25.15 21.99
C ARG A 38 -5.26 24.63 22.62
N GLU A 39 -5.38 23.70 23.55
CA GLU A 39 -4.24 23.01 24.16
C GLU A 39 -3.47 22.20 23.11
N TRP A 40 -4.19 21.40 22.31
CA TRP A 40 -3.60 20.64 21.20
C TRP A 40 -2.90 21.55 20.17
N GLU A 41 -3.54 22.64 19.76
CA GLU A 41 -2.96 23.62 18.81
C GLU A 41 -1.66 24.22 19.34
N THR A 42 -1.61 24.49 20.64
CA THR A 42 -0.42 25.03 21.30
C THR A 42 0.75 24.04 21.22
N GLU A 43 0.51 22.77 21.58
CA GLU A 43 1.55 21.74 21.53
C GLU A 43 1.96 21.38 20.09
N PHE A 44 0.99 21.33 19.16
CA PHE A 44 1.26 21.09 17.75
C PHE A 44 2.07 22.22 17.11
N LYS A 45 1.79 23.47 17.50
CA LYS A 45 2.58 24.63 17.06
C LYS A 45 4.02 24.51 17.55
N HIS A 46 4.25 24.10 18.79
CA HIS A 46 5.59 23.87 19.32
C HIS A 46 6.38 22.83 18.50
N LEU A 47 5.75 21.71 18.12
CA LEU A 47 6.36 20.74 17.19
C LEU A 47 6.67 21.35 15.82
N SER A 48 5.75 22.15 15.29
CA SER A 48 5.90 22.79 13.97
C SER A 48 7.08 23.77 13.96
N ASP A 49 7.20 24.60 15.00
CA ASP A 49 8.30 25.56 15.15
C ASP A 49 9.64 24.84 15.30
N SER A 50 9.68 23.77 16.09
CA SER A 50 10.86 22.91 16.25
C SER A 50 11.28 22.28 14.92
N ARG A 51 10.34 21.77 14.14
CA ARG A 51 10.60 21.19 12.82
C ARG A 51 11.15 22.20 11.82
N ILE A 52 10.60 23.41 11.81
CA ILE A 52 11.11 24.51 10.98
C ILE A 52 12.55 24.82 11.37
N LYS A 53 12.85 24.93 12.67
CA LYS A 53 14.20 25.17 13.18
C LYS A 53 15.18 24.06 12.78
N GLY A 54 14.80 22.80 12.94
CA GLY A 54 15.60 21.64 12.50
C GLY A 54 15.89 21.70 11.00
N SER A 55 14.90 22.04 10.18
CA SER A 55 15.05 22.17 8.73
C SER A 55 16.00 23.30 8.33
N CYS A 56 15.98 24.43 9.05
CA CYS A 56 16.96 25.50 8.84
C CYS A 56 18.38 25.03 9.11
N PHE A 57 18.64 24.31 10.21
CA PHE A 57 19.96 23.74 10.48
C PHE A 57 20.40 22.74 9.41
N GLU A 58 19.48 21.92 8.90
CA GLU A 58 19.79 21.02 7.78
C GLU A 58 20.23 21.76 6.51
N LYS A 59 19.54 22.85 6.15
CA LYS A 59 19.90 23.71 5.00
C LYS A 59 21.27 24.37 5.18
N GLU A 60 21.63 24.67 6.42
CA GLU A 60 22.95 25.20 6.79
C GLU A 60 24.02 24.11 6.95
N ASN A 61 23.69 22.84 6.71
CA ASN A 61 24.56 21.67 6.94
C ASN A 61 25.00 21.47 8.40
N LYS A 62 24.28 22.08 9.35
CA LYS A 62 24.47 21.93 10.81
C LYS A 62 23.74 20.69 11.32
N TYR A 63 24.24 19.52 10.93
CA TYR A 63 23.49 18.27 11.09
C TYR A 63 23.37 17.80 12.55
N PHE A 64 24.34 18.11 13.42
CA PHE A 64 24.26 17.73 14.83
C PHE A 64 23.20 18.58 15.55
N GLU A 65 23.17 19.87 15.28
CA GLU A 65 22.17 20.80 15.82
C GLU A 65 20.77 20.48 15.30
N ALA A 66 20.64 20.07 14.02
CA ALA A 66 19.38 19.57 13.48
C ALA A 66 18.92 18.30 14.22
N ILE A 67 19.82 17.34 14.46
CA ILE A 67 19.50 16.12 15.22
C ILE A 67 19.01 16.47 16.63
N GLU A 68 19.68 17.36 17.34
CA GLU A 68 19.28 17.77 18.70
C GLU A 68 17.87 18.36 18.72
N VAL A 69 17.54 19.24 17.76
CA VAL A 69 16.21 19.83 17.64
C VAL A 69 15.15 18.76 17.36
N TYR A 70 15.42 17.83 16.43
CA TYR A 70 14.45 16.78 16.12
C TYR A 70 14.28 15.79 17.28
N LEU A 71 15.35 15.43 18.00
CA LEU A 71 15.25 14.57 19.19
C LEU A 71 14.41 15.23 20.28
N SER A 72 14.61 16.52 20.53
CA SER A 72 13.81 17.30 21.48
C SER A 72 12.33 17.36 21.05
N SER A 73 12.06 17.54 19.75
CA SER A 73 10.70 17.50 19.18
C SER A 73 10.04 16.13 19.42
N VAL A 74 10.76 15.04 19.16
CA VAL A 74 10.27 13.67 19.40
C VAL A 74 9.99 13.45 20.89
N GLU A 75 10.91 13.81 21.78
CA GLU A 75 10.72 13.66 23.22
C GLU A 75 9.54 14.49 23.75
N TYR A 76 9.34 15.69 23.21
CA TYR A 76 8.20 16.54 23.55
C TYR A 76 6.88 15.87 23.13
N GLY A 77 6.82 15.36 21.90
CA GLY A 77 5.66 14.62 21.40
C GLY A 77 5.38 13.33 22.19
N GLU A 78 6.42 12.61 22.61
CA GLU A 78 6.33 11.39 23.44
C GLU A 78 5.72 11.63 24.83
N LYS A 79 5.93 12.81 25.40
CA LYS A 79 5.42 13.18 26.73
C LYS A 79 4.02 13.78 26.70
N SER A 80 3.51 14.11 25.53
CA SER A 80 2.19 14.72 25.36
C SER A 80 1.08 13.67 25.44
N ASN A 81 -0.01 14.02 26.12
CA ASN A 81 -1.24 13.23 26.11
C ASN A 81 -2.21 13.63 24.97
N LEU A 82 -1.88 14.71 24.23
CA LEU A 82 -2.70 15.30 23.18
C LEU A 82 -2.17 14.94 21.79
N LEU A 83 -0.86 14.70 21.67
CA LEU A 83 -0.18 14.41 20.43
C LEU A 83 -0.01 12.90 20.23
N SER A 84 -0.07 12.49 18.97
CA SER A 84 0.19 11.11 18.56
C SER A 84 1.46 11.05 17.73
N ILE A 85 1.97 9.84 17.48
CA ILE A 85 3.08 9.61 16.55
C ILE A 85 2.84 10.22 15.16
N ALA A 86 1.59 10.40 14.73
CA ALA A 86 1.30 11.07 13.45
C ALA A 86 1.78 12.54 13.43
N ASN A 87 1.87 13.18 14.60
CA ASN A 87 2.26 14.59 14.72
C ASN A 87 3.79 14.80 14.66
N TYR A 88 4.59 13.85 15.16
CA TYR A 88 6.06 13.95 15.25
C TYR A 88 6.82 12.81 14.53
N GLY A 89 6.12 11.90 13.84
CA GLY A 89 6.73 10.81 13.08
C GLY A 89 7.68 11.29 11.97
N HIS A 90 7.42 12.46 11.40
CA HIS A 90 8.36 13.12 10.49
C HIS A 90 9.72 13.37 11.16
N ASP A 91 9.71 13.84 12.41
CA ASP A 91 10.93 14.21 13.13
C ASP A 91 11.75 12.96 13.48
N ILE A 92 11.09 11.85 13.81
CA ILE A 92 11.71 10.51 13.94
C ILE A 92 12.46 10.13 12.66
N GLU A 93 11.80 10.24 11.50
CA GLU A 93 12.42 9.93 10.20
C GLU A 93 13.62 10.83 9.90
N ARG A 94 13.57 12.13 10.27
CA ARG A 94 14.71 13.04 10.11
C ARG A 94 15.91 12.61 10.95
N VAL A 95 15.71 12.25 12.22
CA VAL A 95 16.78 11.73 13.09
C VAL A 95 17.44 10.49 12.47
N ILE A 96 16.63 9.53 12.02
CA ILE A 96 17.09 8.30 11.36
C ILE A 96 17.93 8.61 10.12
N ILE A 97 17.48 9.54 9.28
CA ILE A 97 18.19 9.97 8.07
C ILE A 97 19.52 10.63 8.43
N LEU A 98 19.52 11.58 9.37
CA LEU A 98 20.69 12.37 9.73
C LEU A 98 21.78 11.52 10.39
N TYR A 99 21.42 10.64 11.33
CA TYR A 99 22.39 9.70 11.87
C TYR A 99 22.98 8.77 10.80
N GLY A 100 22.17 8.34 9.83
CA GLY A 100 22.65 7.58 8.68
C GLY A 100 23.65 8.36 7.83
N LYS A 101 23.34 9.62 7.52
CA LYS A 101 24.19 10.53 6.73
C LYS A 101 25.54 10.78 7.41
N LEU A 102 25.53 10.97 8.73
CA LEU A 102 26.73 11.17 9.53
C LEU A 102 27.47 9.87 9.90
N LYS A 103 26.99 8.71 9.40
CA LYS A 103 27.54 7.37 9.71
C LYS A 103 27.60 7.06 11.22
N GLN A 104 26.70 7.65 12.00
CA GLN A 104 26.58 7.46 13.44
C GLN A 104 25.87 6.15 13.76
N LYS A 105 26.50 5.02 13.44
CA LYS A 105 25.87 3.68 13.49
C LYS A 105 25.37 3.30 14.88
N VAL A 106 26.13 3.62 15.93
CA VAL A 106 25.75 3.29 17.33
C VAL A 106 24.50 4.04 17.74
N TYR A 107 24.45 5.36 17.53
CA TYR A 107 23.30 6.18 17.86
C TYR A 107 22.08 5.84 17.00
N LEU A 108 22.28 5.60 15.71
CA LEU A 108 21.21 5.16 14.81
C LEU A 108 20.59 3.85 15.29
N ARG A 109 21.43 2.88 15.69
CA ARG A 109 20.99 1.59 16.22
C ARG A 109 20.13 1.78 17.48
N GLN A 110 20.66 2.46 18.48
CA GLN A 110 19.96 2.70 19.75
C GLN A 110 18.62 3.43 19.53
N PHE A 111 18.62 4.42 18.63
CA PHE A 111 17.42 5.16 18.30
C PHE A 111 16.36 4.26 17.63
N LEU A 112 16.76 3.44 16.65
CA LEU A 112 15.85 2.51 15.98
C LEU A 112 15.29 1.46 16.95
N GLU A 113 16.14 0.85 17.78
CA GLU A 113 15.72 -0.13 18.81
C GLU A 113 14.67 0.48 19.75
N ARG A 114 14.90 1.72 20.21
CA ARG A 114 13.92 2.47 21.03
C ARG A 114 12.61 2.70 20.28
N MET A 115 12.66 3.24 19.06
CA MET A 115 11.47 3.56 18.28
C MET A 115 10.63 2.33 17.94
N ILE A 116 11.26 1.19 17.61
CA ILE A 116 10.55 -0.08 17.34
C ILE A 116 9.91 -0.61 18.63
N SER A 117 10.60 -0.52 19.76
CA SER A 117 10.04 -0.94 21.05
C SER A 117 8.89 -0.05 21.52
N THR A 118 8.95 1.26 21.27
CA THR A 118 7.91 2.21 21.68
C THR A 118 6.68 2.13 20.76
N TYR A 119 6.89 1.89 19.47
CA TYR A 119 5.82 1.91 18.45
C TYR A 119 5.81 0.63 17.61
N PRO A 120 5.60 -0.56 18.21
CA PRO A 120 5.66 -1.83 17.47
C PRO A 120 4.60 -1.92 16.36
N ASP A 121 3.44 -1.30 16.55
CA ASP A 121 2.29 -1.38 15.64
C ASP A 121 2.27 -0.27 14.59
N CYS A 122 3.23 0.67 14.59
CA CYS A 122 3.25 1.71 13.58
C CYS A 122 3.74 1.15 12.23
N ARG A 123 3.17 1.65 11.13
CA ARG A 123 3.50 1.18 9.77
C ARG A 123 4.98 1.36 9.44
N GLU A 124 5.60 2.37 10.05
CA GLU A 124 6.99 2.75 9.90
C GLU A 124 7.94 1.79 10.63
N ALA A 125 7.50 1.08 11.69
CA ALA A 125 8.32 0.16 12.46
C ALA A 125 8.96 -0.93 11.59
N ILE A 126 8.22 -1.43 10.58
CA ILE A 126 8.75 -2.38 9.59
C ILE A 126 9.96 -1.80 8.84
N LYS A 127 9.92 -0.51 8.46
CA LYS A 127 11.02 0.16 7.76
C LYS A 127 12.20 0.41 8.70
N TRP A 128 11.92 0.73 9.96
CA TRP A 128 12.94 0.96 10.97
C TRP A 128 13.69 -0.32 11.30
N ASP A 129 12.96 -1.42 11.48
CA ASP A 129 13.51 -2.73 11.79
C ASP A 129 14.35 -3.29 10.64
N ALA A 130 13.85 -3.15 9.41
CA ALA A 130 14.61 -3.34 8.19
C ALA A 130 15.93 -2.55 8.14
N ARG A 131 15.93 -1.31 8.64
CA ARG A 131 17.13 -0.47 8.67
C ARG A 131 18.08 -0.89 9.79
N LEU A 132 17.54 -1.29 10.95
CA LEU A 132 18.27 -1.82 12.09
C LEU A 132 19.04 -3.08 11.70
N ALA A 133 18.39 -4.02 11.01
CA ALA A 133 18.99 -5.25 10.49
C ALA A 133 20.19 -5.02 9.55
N LYS A 134 20.29 -3.85 8.90
CA LYS A 134 21.43 -3.48 8.04
C LYS A 134 22.58 -2.84 8.81
N ILE A 135 22.31 -2.29 9.99
CA ILE A 135 23.31 -1.59 10.83
C ILE A 135 24.03 -2.56 11.75
N ILE A 136 23.32 -3.60 12.18
CA ILE A 136 23.89 -4.76 12.85
C ILE A 136 24.34 -5.72 11.72
N PRO A 137 25.61 -5.73 11.28
CA PRO A 137 26.13 -6.96 10.71
C PRO A 137 26.13 -7.92 11.88
N ASP A 138 25.09 -8.74 11.99
CA ASP A 138 25.17 -9.84 12.89
C ASP A 138 26.37 -10.67 12.39
N ASN A 139 27.36 -10.95 13.24
CA ASN A 139 28.36 -11.96 12.88
C ASN A 139 27.71 -13.35 12.76
N SER A 140 26.40 -13.47 13.08
CA SER A 140 25.52 -14.59 12.72
C SER A 140 24.84 -14.46 11.35
N ALA A 141 24.86 -13.27 10.73
CA ALA A 141 24.75 -13.16 9.28
C ALA A 141 26.05 -13.71 8.72
N LYS A 142 26.16 -15.03 8.79
CA LYS A 142 26.80 -15.82 7.77
C LYS A 142 26.51 -15.08 6.48
N GLU A 143 27.58 -14.66 5.82
CA GLU A 143 27.56 -14.49 4.38
C GLU A 143 26.50 -15.44 3.79
N ASN A 144 25.73 -14.98 2.81
CA ASN A 144 24.84 -15.85 2.02
C ASN A 144 25.62 -16.98 1.28
N THR A 145 26.81 -17.36 1.75
CA THR A 145 27.66 -18.47 1.33
C THR A 145 27.09 -19.83 1.71
N GLU A 146 26.06 -19.93 2.55
CA GLU A 146 25.45 -21.23 2.92
C GLU A 146 24.01 -21.47 2.45
N LEU A 147 23.24 -20.44 2.05
CA LEU A 147 21.89 -20.70 1.54
C LEU A 147 22.02 -21.40 0.19
N ASN A 148 21.38 -22.57 0.05
CA ASN A 148 21.28 -23.33 -1.19
C ASN A 148 19.84 -23.33 -1.72
N ALA A 149 19.69 -23.56 -3.02
CA ALA A 149 18.37 -23.63 -3.66
C ALA A 149 17.46 -24.73 -3.07
N GLN A 150 18.06 -25.78 -2.48
CA GLN A 150 17.34 -26.88 -1.84
C GLN A 150 16.74 -26.49 -0.49
N ASP A 151 17.22 -25.40 0.13
CA ASP A 151 16.73 -24.93 1.42
C ASP A 151 15.45 -24.10 1.30
N ILE A 152 15.03 -23.77 0.07
CA ILE A 152 13.82 -23.00 -0.21
C ILE A 152 12.61 -23.92 -0.24
N ASP A 153 11.66 -23.68 0.66
CA ASP A 153 10.38 -24.36 0.62
C ASP A 153 9.56 -23.82 -0.56
N ARG A 154 9.41 -24.62 -1.61
CA ARG A 154 8.61 -24.23 -2.77
C ARG A 154 7.12 -24.28 -2.40
N PRO A 155 6.44 -23.13 -2.34
CA PRO A 155 5.04 -23.10 -1.96
C PRO A 155 4.19 -23.79 -3.02
N LEU A 156 3.14 -24.48 -2.57
CA LEU A 156 2.12 -25.01 -3.45
C LEU A 156 1.03 -23.95 -3.65
N ALA A 157 0.50 -23.89 -4.86
CA ALA A 157 -0.68 -23.07 -5.16
C ALA A 157 -1.88 -23.55 -4.35
N GLN A 158 -2.79 -22.62 -4.02
CA GLN A 158 -4.13 -23.01 -3.62
C GLN A 158 -4.85 -23.73 -4.77
N ASN A 159 -5.90 -24.48 -4.43
CA ASN A 159 -6.77 -25.12 -5.41
C ASN A 159 -8.22 -24.64 -5.21
N PRO A 160 -8.76 -23.74 -6.06
CA PRO A 160 -8.07 -23.03 -7.15
C PRO A 160 -7.08 -21.97 -6.62
N SER A 161 -6.10 -21.57 -7.45
CA SER A 161 -5.14 -20.50 -7.14
C SER A 161 -5.87 -19.17 -6.92
N LEU A 162 -5.23 -18.21 -6.24
CA LEU A 162 -5.80 -16.87 -6.11
C LEU A 162 -6.00 -16.18 -7.48
N GLY A 163 -5.05 -16.36 -8.41
CA GLY A 163 -5.18 -15.87 -9.79
C GLY A 163 -6.38 -16.48 -10.51
N ALA A 164 -6.59 -17.79 -10.41
CA ALA A 164 -7.75 -18.47 -10.98
C ALA A 164 -9.07 -18.00 -10.34
N LYS A 165 -9.09 -17.71 -9.03
CA LYS A 165 -10.26 -17.09 -8.37
C LYS A 165 -10.56 -15.70 -8.93
N ILE A 166 -9.53 -14.87 -9.15
CA ILE A 166 -9.69 -13.57 -9.81
C ILE A 166 -10.17 -13.75 -11.25
N GLN A 167 -9.66 -14.72 -11.99
CA GLN A 167 -10.10 -14.97 -13.36
C GLN A 167 -11.56 -15.44 -13.41
N ALA A 168 -11.97 -16.32 -12.50
CA ALA A 168 -13.37 -16.72 -12.37
C ALA A 168 -14.28 -15.53 -12.03
N PHE A 169 -13.82 -14.63 -11.15
CA PHE A 169 -14.52 -13.37 -10.88
C PHE A 169 -14.65 -12.51 -12.14
N LYS A 170 -13.56 -12.31 -12.91
CA LYS A 170 -13.58 -11.54 -14.17
C LYS A 170 -14.58 -12.13 -15.17
N ASN A 171 -14.61 -13.46 -15.30
CA ASN A 171 -15.52 -14.17 -16.21
C ASN A 171 -16.99 -14.12 -15.80
N ALA A 172 -17.27 -13.84 -14.52
CA ALA A 172 -18.64 -13.72 -14.00
C ALA A 172 -19.24 -12.32 -14.18
N LEU A 173 -18.43 -11.33 -14.59
CA LEU A 173 -18.88 -9.98 -14.87
C LEU A 173 -19.50 -9.86 -16.27
N PRO A 174 -20.34 -8.84 -16.51
CA PRO A 174 -20.82 -8.54 -17.86
C PRO A 174 -19.67 -8.34 -18.85
N GLU A 175 -19.90 -8.66 -20.12
CA GLU A 175 -18.94 -8.35 -21.16
C GLU A 175 -18.65 -6.84 -21.22
N PHE A 176 -17.42 -6.47 -21.56
CA PHE A 176 -17.08 -5.07 -21.82
C PHE A 176 -17.54 -4.69 -23.23
N ASN A 177 -18.48 -3.75 -23.32
CA ASN A 177 -19.08 -3.37 -24.60
C ASN A 177 -18.48 -2.11 -25.23
N PHE A 178 -17.33 -1.62 -24.74
CA PHE A 178 -16.69 -0.40 -25.22
C PHE A 178 -17.60 0.85 -25.21
N TYR A 179 -18.54 0.90 -24.25
CA TYR A 179 -19.54 1.98 -24.18
C TYR A 179 -20.36 2.12 -25.47
N TYR A 180 -20.54 1.03 -26.22
CA TYR A 180 -21.25 1.01 -27.50
C TYR A 180 -22.69 1.56 -27.39
N ASP A 181 -23.35 1.32 -26.25
CA ASP A 181 -24.72 1.74 -25.96
C ASP A 181 -24.80 3.01 -25.09
N MET A 182 -23.70 3.74 -24.94
CA MET A 182 -23.68 5.03 -24.24
C MET A 182 -24.23 6.12 -25.16
N PRO A 183 -25.28 6.85 -24.75
CA PRO A 183 -25.79 8.00 -25.51
C PRO A 183 -24.69 9.05 -25.77
N GLU A 184 -24.77 9.74 -26.91
CA GLU A 184 -23.72 10.68 -27.36
C GLU A 184 -23.49 11.84 -26.37
N GLU A 185 -24.55 12.32 -25.71
CA GLU A 185 -24.47 13.40 -24.72
C GLU A 185 -24.13 12.91 -23.30
N MET A 186 -24.10 11.60 -23.06
CA MET A 186 -23.87 11.03 -21.73
C MET A 186 -22.38 10.99 -21.38
N HIS A 187 -22.04 11.44 -20.18
CA HIS A 187 -20.68 11.31 -19.68
C HIS A 187 -20.39 9.90 -19.15
N THR A 188 -19.13 9.44 -19.27
CA THR A 188 -18.73 8.09 -18.83
C THR A 188 -19.03 7.83 -17.35
N MET A 189 -18.88 8.83 -16.48
CA MET A 189 -19.19 8.68 -15.05
C MET A 189 -20.69 8.45 -14.80
N GLU A 190 -21.54 9.13 -15.58
CA GLU A 190 -22.99 8.94 -15.55
C GLU A 190 -23.35 7.54 -16.06
N TYR A 191 -22.80 7.13 -17.19
CA TYR A 191 -22.97 5.77 -17.73
C TYR A 191 -22.58 4.69 -16.72
N LEU A 192 -21.43 4.84 -16.05
CA LEU A 192 -20.97 3.88 -15.05
C LEU A 192 -21.88 3.83 -13.83
N THR A 193 -22.52 4.95 -13.47
CA THR A 193 -23.48 5.02 -12.37
C THR A 193 -24.79 4.33 -12.73
N GLU A 194 -25.31 4.57 -13.94
CA GLU A 194 -26.57 3.99 -14.39
C GLU A 194 -26.47 2.50 -14.72
N ARG A 195 -25.42 2.11 -15.46
CA ARG A 195 -25.21 0.71 -15.86
C ARG A 195 -24.63 -0.15 -14.76
N ASN A 196 -23.86 0.44 -13.85
CA ASN A 196 -23.24 -0.21 -12.71
C ASN A 196 -22.69 -1.62 -13.03
N PRO A 197 -21.83 -1.78 -14.05
CA PRO A 197 -21.39 -3.10 -14.52
C PRO A 197 -20.55 -3.86 -13.49
N VAL A 198 -19.98 -3.13 -12.52
CA VAL A 198 -19.34 -3.70 -11.33
C VAL A 198 -19.99 -3.09 -10.10
N SER A 199 -20.90 -3.84 -9.48
CA SER A 199 -21.54 -3.39 -8.24
C SER A 199 -20.51 -3.20 -7.12
N PHE A 200 -20.90 -2.44 -6.09
CA PHE A 200 -20.08 -2.24 -4.90
C PHE A 200 -19.66 -3.56 -4.25
N ASP A 201 -20.59 -4.52 -4.12
CA ASP A 201 -20.31 -5.84 -3.53
C ASP A 201 -19.27 -6.62 -4.34
N ARG A 202 -19.37 -6.58 -5.68
CA ARG A 202 -18.37 -7.18 -6.57
C ARG A 202 -17.01 -6.49 -6.45
N MET A 203 -16.99 -5.17 -6.31
CA MET A 203 -15.75 -4.44 -6.08
C MET A 203 -15.12 -4.80 -4.72
N SER A 204 -15.94 -5.05 -3.70
CA SER A 204 -15.48 -5.53 -2.39
C SER A 204 -14.86 -6.93 -2.51
N GLU A 205 -15.51 -7.85 -3.21
CA GLU A 205 -15.00 -9.21 -3.48
C GLU A 205 -13.63 -9.16 -4.20
N LEU A 206 -13.50 -8.35 -5.25
CA LEU A 206 -12.22 -8.13 -5.94
C LEU A 206 -11.15 -7.54 -5.02
N ARG A 207 -11.53 -6.62 -4.13
CA ARG A 207 -10.61 -6.01 -3.16
C ARG A 207 -10.10 -7.04 -2.16
N GLU A 208 -10.94 -7.93 -1.66
CA GLU A 208 -10.54 -9.01 -0.73
C GLU A 208 -9.55 -9.97 -1.38
N LEU A 209 -9.82 -10.40 -2.62
CA LEU A 209 -8.90 -11.23 -3.40
C LEU A 209 -7.54 -10.54 -3.59
N ARG A 210 -7.53 -9.24 -3.91
CA ARG A 210 -6.30 -8.44 -4.03
C ARG A 210 -5.58 -8.26 -2.71
N GLN A 211 -6.31 -8.18 -1.59
CA GLN A 211 -5.72 -8.01 -0.27
C GLN A 211 -4.89 -9.24 0.13
N ALA A 212 -5.31 -10.44 -0.27
CA ALA A 212 -4.55 -11.66 -0.05
C ALA A 212 -3.15 -11.60 -0.71
N PHE A 213 -3.07 -11.16 -1.97
CA PHE A 213 -1.80 -10.93 -2.65
C PHE A 213 -0.97 -9.83 -1.99
N LYS A 214 -1.61 -8.72 -1.62
CA LYS A 214 -0.95 -7.59 -0.97
C LYS A 214 -0.26 -8.01 0.34
N ALA A 215 -0.91 -8.82 1.16
CA ALA A 215 -0.34 -9.31 2.41
C ALA A 215 0.93 -10.14 2.18
N VAL A 216 0.96 -11.00 1.15
CA VAL A 216 2.14 -11.81 0.79
C VAL A 216 3.27 -10.92 0.29
N ILE A 217 2.98 -9.95 -0.58
CA ILE A 217 3.97 -8.97 -1.08
C ILE A 217 4.56 -8.15 0.07
N GLU A 218 3.72 -7.68 1.00
CA GLU A 218 4.17 -6.93 2.17
C GLU A 218 5.11 -7.78 3.04
N LYS A 219 4.75 -9.05 3.31
CA LYS A 219 5.62 -9.99 4.02
C LYS A 219 6.96 -10.21 3.30
N ALA A 220 6.95 -10.43 1.99
CA ALA A 220 8.16 -10.59 1.18
C ALA A 220 9.06 -9.36 1.25
N ASN A 221 8.46 -8.17 1.12
CA ASN A 221 9.15 -6.89 1.21
C ASN A 221 9.75 -6.64 2.60
N VAL A 222 9.07 -7.07 3.68
CA VAL A 222 9.62 -7.01 5.05
C VAL A 222 10.83 -7.93 5.18
N ALA A 223 10.68 -9.19 4.79
CA ALA A 223 11.73 -10.20 4.87
C ALA A 223 12.98 -9.78 4.09
N GLU A 224 12.82 -9.32 2.84
CA GLU A 224 13.94 -8.88 2.01
C GLU A 224 14.67 -7.70 2.66
N LYS A 225 13.93 -6.75 3.24
CA LYS A 225 14.55 -5.59 3.89
C LYS A 225 15.28 -5.96 5.18
N ARG A 226 14.82 -6.99 5.90
CA ARG A 226 15.49 -7.59 7.08
C ARG A 226 16.68 -8.49 6.72
N ASN A 227 16.98 -8.64 5.43
CA ASN A 227 17.97 -9.59 4.94
C ASN A 227 17.62 -11.06 5.24
N ASP A 228 16.35 -11.35 5.54
CA ASP A 228 15.80 -12.70 5.57
C ASP A 228 15.50 -13.13 4.14
N VAL A 229 16.56 -13.57 3.45
CA VAL A 229 16.52 -13.89 2.01
C VAL A 229 15.65 -15.11 1.75
N LYS A 230 15.70 -16.13 2.62
CA LYS A 230 14.89 -17.35 2.48
C LYS A 230 13.40 -17.01 2.50
N SER A 231 12.91 -16.35 3.55
CA SER A 231 11.48 -16.00 3.66
C SER A 231 11.01 -15.07 2.54
N ALA A 232 11.88 -14.17 2.07
CA ALA A 232 11.57 -13.30 0.94
C ALA A 232 11.36 -14.10 -0.36
N ILE A 233 12.28 -15.02 -0.66
CA ILE A 233 12.20 -15.89 -1.84
C ILE A 233 10.92 -16.73 -1.79
N GLU A 234 10.65 -17.41 -0.68
CA GLU A 234 9.47 -18.27 -0.53
C GLU A 234 8.17 -17.48 -0.72
N ALA A 235 8.10 -16.27 -0.15
CA ALA A 235 6.93 -15.41 -0.31
C ALA A 235 6.76 -14.92 -1.75
N TYR A 236 7.84 -14.59 -2.47
CA TYR A 236 7.73 -14.23 -3.88
C TYR A 236 7.43 -15.44 -4.78
N GLU A 237 8.00 -16.62 -4.53
CA GLU A 237 7.64 -17.86 -5.25
C GLU A 237 6.15 -18.19 -5.07
N LYS A 238 5.59 -17.89 -3.88
CA LYS A 238 4.15 -18.04 -3.65
C LYS A 238 3.33 -17.22 -4.64
N MET A 239 3.80 -16.03 -5.02
CA MET A 239 3.10 -15.19 -5.98
C MET A 239 3.09 -15.80 -7.39
N LEU A 240 4.16 -16.49 -7.79
CA LEU A 240 4.26 -17.17 -9.08
C LEU A 240 3.24 -18.31 -9.17
N VAL A 241 3.23 -19.19 -8.16
CA VAL A 241 2.33 -20.35 -8.15
C VAL A 241 0.86 -19.96 -7.94
N GLU A 242 0.60 -18.82 -7.29
CA GLU A 242 -0.73 -18.26 -7.15
C GLU A 242 -1.16 -17.42 -8.37
N GLU A 243 -0.37 -17.42 -9.45
CA GLU A 243 -0.67 -16.78 -10.75
C GLU A 243 -0.91 -15.27 -10.65
N TYR A 244 -0.05 -14.57 -9.89
CA TYR A 244 -0.17 -13.14 -9.71
C TYR A 244 0.19 -12.35 -10.97
N GLU A 245 -0.75 -11.54 -11.46
CA GLU A 245 -0.61 -10.72 -12.68
C GLU A 245 0.27 -9.46 -12.53
N GLY A 246 0.97 -9.31 -11.40
CA GLY A 246 1.89 -8.19 -11.18
C GLY A 246 3.35 -8.59 -11.36
N ARG A 247 4.13 -7.73 -12.03
CA ARG A 247 5.55 -8.02 -12.36
C ARG A 247 6.51 -8.04 -11.16
N GLU A 248 6.15 -7.39 -10.05
CA GLU A 248 7.06 -7.13 -8.92
C GLU A 248 7.70 -8.43 -8.39
N PRO A 249 6.95 -9.48 -8.00
CA PRO A 249 7.54 -10.71 -7.45
C PRO A 249 8.56 -11.37 -8.39
N TYR A 250 8.25 -11.43 -9.68
CA TYR A 250 9.14 -11.97 -10.70
C TYR A 250 10.44 -11.15 -10.79
N GLU A 251 10.35 -9.81 -10.86
CA GLU A 251 11.52 -8.95 -10.88
C GLU A 251 12.36 -9.07 -9.60
N ARG A 252 11.73 -9.23 -8.42
CA ARG A 252 12.44 -9.41 -7.15
C ARG A 252 13.17 -10.75 -7.09
N LEU A 253 12.53 -11.85 -7.47
CA LEU A 253 13.19 -13.17 -7.54
C LEU A 253 14.40 -13.17 -8.46
N ILE A 254 14.28 -12.58 -9.65
CA ILE A 254 15.40 -12.43 -10.60
C ILE A 254 16.58 -11.67 -9.96
N ILE A 255 16.30 -10.65 -9.16
CA ILE A 255 17.33 -9.88 -8.47
C ILE A 255 17.97 -10.70 -7.33
N LEU A 256 17.15 -11.40 -6.54
CA LEU A 256 17.60 -12.21 -5.39
C LEU A 256 18.46 -13.39 -5.85
N TYR A 257 17.98 -14.18 -6.82
CA TYR A 257 18.73 -15.32 -7.35
C TYR A 257 20.05 -14.91 -8.01
N ARG A 258 20.09 -13.76 -8.72
CA ARG A 258 21.35 -13.21 -9.21
C ARG A 258 22.32 -12.89 -8.08
N LYS A 259 21.86 -12.25 -7.00
CA LYS A 259 22.71 -11.89 -5.84
C LYS A 259 23.27 -13.14 -5.15
N LEU A 260 22.48 -14.21 -5.10
CA LEU A 260 22.88 -15.52 -4.57
C LEU A 260 23.73 -16.34 -5.55
N LYS A 261 23.90 -15.87 -6.80
CA LYS A 261 24.56 -16.58 -7.90
C LYS A 261 23.88 -17.91 -8.26
N TRP A 262 22.58 -18.04 -7.99
CA TRP A 262 21.78 -19.20 -8.38
C TRP A 262 21.28 -19.03 -9.82
N LYS A 263 22.20 -19.24 -10.78
CA LYS A 263 21.95 -18.98 -12.20
C LYS A 263 20.76 -19.77 -12.74
N ASP A 264 20.61 -21.03 -12.35
CA ASP A 264 19.53 -21.89 -12.84
C ASP A 264 18.14 -21.43 -12.36
N GLU A 265 18.04 -21.00 -11.10
CA GLU A 265 16.80 -20.43 -10.56
C GLU A 265 16.47 -19.07 -11.18
N GLU A 266 17.48 -18.24 -11.46
CA GLU A 266 17.30 -17.01 -12.20
C GLU A 266 16.73 -17.28 -13.61
N ILE A 267 17.31 -18.24 -14.34
CA ILE A 267 16.83 -18.64 -15.67
C ILE A 267 15.40 -19.18 -15.59
N ARG A 268 15.10 -20.08 -14.64
CA ARG A 268 13.76 -20.65 -14.44
C ARG A 268 12.70 -19.56 -14.25
N VAL A 269 12.95 -18.61 -13.36
CA VAL A 269 11.98 -17.53 -13.10
C VAL A 269 11.81 -16.63 -14.31
N ILE A 270 12.88 -16.30 -15.04
CA ILE A 270 12.79 -15.50 -16.26
C ILE A 270 11.93 -16.20 -17.31
N GLN A 271 12.20 -17.49 -17.56
CA GLN A 271 11.43 -18.29 -18.52
C GLN A 271 9.96 -18.39 -18.11
N HIS A 272 9.69 -18.66 -16.83
CA HIS A 272 8.33 -18.72 -16.30
C HIS A 272 7.60 -17.38 -16.42
N ALA A 273 8.26 -16.26 -16.10
CA ALA A 273 7.70 -14.92 -16.25
C ALA A 273 7.33 -14.63 -17.72
N ILE A 274 8.24 -14.91 -18.66
CA ILE A 274 7.99 -14.71 -20.08
C ILE A 274 6.77 -15.52 -20.52
N PHE A 275 6.76 -16.83 -20.23
CA PHE A 275 5.65 -17.70 -20.60
C PHE A 275 4.30 -17.23 -20.03
N PHE A 276 4.25 -16.96 -18.72
CA PHE A 276 3.03 -16.54 -18.04
C PHE A 276 2.47 -15.22 -18.62
N PHE A 277 3.31 -14.20 -18.73
CA PHE A 277 2.85 -12.88 -19.20
C PHE A 277 2.60 -12.84 -20.71
N GLU A 278 3.25 -13.68 -21.52
CA GLU A 278 2.91 -13.83 -22.94
C GLU A 278 1.54 -14.48 -23.12
N ASN A 279 1.27 -15.59 -22.44
CA ASN A 279 -0.03 -16.24 -22.52
C ASN A 279 -1.14 -15.32 -22.01
N LEU A 280 -0.94 -14.66 -20.86
CA LEU A 280 -1.91 -13.70 -20.31
C LEU A 280 -2.19 -12.56 -21.30
N ARG A 281 -1.15 -11.99 -21.92
CA ARG A 281 -1.31 -10.95 -22.94
C ARG A 281 -2.11 -11.45 -24.14
N ASP A 282 -1.79 -12.65 -24.63
CA ASP A 282 -2.37 -13.19 -25.85
C ASP A 282 -3.84 -13.60 -25.65
N GLU A 283 -4.18 -14.16 -24.48
CA GLU A 283 -5.57 -14.42 -24.07
C GLU A 283 -6.38 -13.12 -23.96
N GLN A 284 -5.82 -12.10 -23.29
CA GLN A 284 -6.43 -10.79 -23.19
C GLN A 284 -6.64 -10.12 -24.55
N LEU A 285 -5.63 -10.21 -25.42
CA LEU A 285 -5.68 -9.65 -26.77
C LEU A 285 -6.79 -10.31 -27.60
N ASN A 286 -6.88 -11.64 -27.55
CA ASN A 286 -7.93 -12.39 -28.24
C ASN A 286 -9.32 -11.99 -27.72
N TYR A 287 -9.49 -11.94 -26.40
CA TYR A 287 -10.76 -11.54 -25.79
C TYR A 287 -11.19 -10.13 -26.20
N VAL A 288 -10.28 -9.15 -26.11
CA VAL A 288 -10.54 -7.77 -26.54
C VAL A 288 -10.90 -7.69 -28.01
N ARG A 289 -10.20 -8.40 -28.89
CA ARG A 289 -10.50 -8.40 -30.33
C ARG A 289 -11.87 -8.99 -30.63
N THR A 290 -12.24 -10.10 -29.99
CA THR A 290 -13.56 -10.71 -30.14
C THR A 290 -14.67 -9.75 -29.69
N LEU A 291 -14.50 -9.05 -28.56
CA LEU A 291 -15.48 -8.06 -28.13
C LEU A 291 -15.50 -6.85 -29.07
N ALA A 292 -14.34 -6.38 -29.54
CA ALA A 292 -14.25 -5.24 -30.44
C ALA A 292 -14.99 -5.51 -31.75
N GLU A 293 -14.80 -6.69 -32.34
CA GLU A 293 -15.54 -7.15 -33.52
C GLU A 293 -17.05 -7.23 -33.24
N LYS A 294 -17.44 -7.84 -32.10
CA LYS A 294 -18.85 -7.96 -31.71
C LYS A 294 -19.58 -6.62 -31.60
N TYR A 295 -18.88 -5.57 -31.16
CA TYR A 295 -19.46 -4.25 -30.92
C TYR A 295 -19.10 -3.19 -31.98
N GLY A 296 -18.39 -3.56 -33.06
CA GLY A 296 -17.96 -2.62 -34.09
C GLY A 296 -16.98 -1.55 -33.58
N LYS A 297 -16.01 -1.96 -32.76
CA LYS A 297 -15.04 -1.12 -32.04
C LYS A 297 -13.60 -1.53 -32.32
N GLU A 298 -13.36 -2.18 -33.46
CA GLU A 298 -12.05 -2.68 -33.88
C GLU A 298 -11.02 -1.57 -34.01
N ASP A 299 -11.38 -0.44 -34.64
CA ASP A 299 -10.49 0.71 -34.80
C ASP A 299 -10.02 1.23 -33.43
N PHE A 300 -10.96 1.40 -32.49
CA PHE A 300 -10.64 1.80 -31.12
C PHE A 300 -9.67 0.82 -30.44
N ALA A 301 -9.96 -0.48 -30.50
CA ALA A 301 -9.11 -1.49 -29.88
C ALA A 301 -7.71 -1.54 -30.53
N ASN A 302 -7.65 -1.53 -31.86
CA ASN A 302 -6.41 -1.60 -32.62
C ASN A 302 -5.52 -0.38 -32.38
N ASP A 303 -6.09 0.83 -32.31
CA ASP A 303 -5.35 2.05 -32.01
C ASP A 303 -4.68 1.99 -30.63
N TYR A 304 -5.42 1.51 -29.62
CA TYR A 304 -4.88 1.34 -28.26
C TYR A 304 -3.75 0.30 -28.23
N ILE A 305 -3.97 -0.84 -28.89
CA ILE A 305 -3.00 -1.94 -28.95
C ILE A 305 -1.72 -1.48 -29.69
N ALA A 306 -1.85 -0.79 -30.82
CA ALA A 306 -0.73 -0.30 -31.61
C ALA A 306 0.13 0.72 -30.86
N GLN A 307 -0.49 1.54 -30.02
CA GLN A 307 0.18 2.51 -29.15
C GLN A 307 0.81 1.87 -27.89
N GLY A 308 0.64 0.57 -27.68
CA GLY A 308 1.08 -0.10 -26.46
C GLY A 308 0.34 0.38 -25.22
N MET A 309 -0.92 0.80 -25.39
CA MET A 309 -1.79 1.21 -24.29
C MET A 309 -2.53 0.02 -23.68
N ARG A 310 -2.93 0.18 -22.43
CA ARG A 310 -3.80 -0.77 -21.74
C ARG A 310 -5.25 -0.45 -22.05
N ILE A 311 -6.08 -1.48 -22.09
CA ILE A 311 -7.53 -1.33 -22.10
C ILE A 311 -8.03 -1.82 -20.76
N GLN A 312 -8.78 -0.99 -20.06
CA GLN A 312 -9.27 -1.31 -18.73
C GLN A 312 -10.76 -1.64 -18.78
N TYR A 313 -11.15 -2.64 -17.99
CA TYR A 313 -12.56 -2.89 -17.73
C TYR A 313 -13.16 -1.70 -16.96
N TYR A 314 -14.48 -1.48 -17.12
CA TYR A 314 -15.24 -0.34 -16.58
C TYR A 314 -14.70 0.25 -15.27
N GLY A 315 -14.55 1.58 -15.25
CA GLY A 315 -14.06 2.31 -14.07
C GLY A 315 -12.64 1.94 -13.63
N GLY A 316 -11.86 1.25 -14.46
CA GLY A 316 -10.50 0.82 -14.11
C GLY A 316 -10.47 -0.38 -13.16
N ALA A 317 -11.53 -1.20 -13.11
CA ALA A 317 -11.62 -2.31 -12.17
C ALA A 317 -10.42 -3.27 -12.30
N PHE A 318 -10.04 -3.63 -13.53
CA PHE A 318 -8.85 -4.42 -13.87
C PHE A 318 -8.45 -4.17 -15.34
N ASP A 319 -7.25 -4.62 -15.72
CA ASP A 319 -6.79 -4.56 -17.10
C ASP A 319 -7.51 -5.65 -17.92
N LEU A 320 -8.26 -5.24 -18.94
CA LEU A 320 -8.85 -6.13 -19.95
C LEU A 320 -7.78 -6.56 -20.97
N TYR A 321 -6.83 -5.66 -21.25
CA TYR A 321 -5.61 -5.93 -22.00
C TYR A 321 -4.45 -5.11 -21.45
N ASN A 322 -3.31 -5.77 -21.29
CA ASN A 322 -2.03 -5.16 -20.94
C ASN A 322 -0.91 -5.69 -21.85
N PRO A 323 -0.13 -4.81 -22.52
CA PRO A 323 0.89 -5.23 -23.47
C PRO A 323 2.16 -5.82 -22.83
N PHE A 324 2.34 -5.66 -21.52
CA PHE A 324 3.51 -6.15 -20.76
C PHE A 324 4.87 -5.93 -21.45
N PRO A 325 5.28 -4.68 -21.74
CA PRO A 325 6.56 -4.39 -22.41
C PRO A 325 7.80 -4.91 -21.66
N VAL A 326 7.65 -5.25 -20.37
CA VAL A 326 8.70 -5.86 -19.55
C VAL A 326 9.16 -7.22 -20.09
N ILE A 327 8.33 -7.95 -20.85
CA ILE A 327 8.68 -9.24 -21.46
C ILE A 327 9.94 -9.10 -22.33
N ALA A 328 10.06 -8.03 -23.12
CA ALA A 328 11.22 -7.79 -23.96
C ALA A 328 12.51 -7.66 -23.13
N LYS A 329 12.45 -6.93 -22.01
CA LYS A 329 13.57 -6.80 -21.06
C LYS A 329 13.97 -8.17 -20.49
N TRP A 330 13.02 -9.04 -20.18
CA TRP A 330 13.29 -10.38 -19.68
C TRP A 330 13.92 -11.29 -20.75
N LYS A 331 13.44 -11.23 -22.00
CA LYS A 331 14.06 -11.95 -23.14
C LYS A 331 15.51 -11.55 -23.35
N THR A 332 15.79 -10.24 -23.42
CA THR A 332 17.17 -9.74 -23.54
C THR A 332 18.04 -10.15 -22.35
N ARG A 333 17.47 -10.28 -21.15
CA ARG A 333 18.22 -10.77 -19.99
C ARG A 333 18.53 -12.26 -20.13
N LEU A 334 17.56 -13.07 -20.55
CA LEU A 334 17.71 -14.51 -20.75
C LEU A 334 18.82 -14.80 -21.77
N GLU A 335 18.84 -14.06 -22.88
CA GLU A 335 19.88 -14.15 -23.92
C GLU A 335 21.29 -13.88 -23.41
N LYS A 336 21.45 -13.06 -22.36
CA LYS A 336 22.76 -12.77 -21.74
C LYS A 336 23.19 -13.80 -20.70
N LEU A 337 22.26 -14.64 -20.24
CA LEU A 337 22.53 -15.70 -19.27
C LEU A 337 22.83 -17.03 -19.95
N ASN A 338 22.32 -17.23 -21.17
CA ASN A 338 22.77 -18.26 -22.10
C ASN A 338 24.16 -17.92 -22.64
#